data_AF-A0A7W5GPZ6-F1
#
_entry.id   AF-A0A7W5GPZ6-F1
#
_cell.length_a   1.000
_cell.length_b   1.000
_cell.length_c   1.000
_cell.angle_alpha   90.00
_cell.angle_beta   90.00
_cell.angle_gamma   90.00
#
_symmetry.space_group_name_H-M   'P 1'
#
loop_
_entity.id
_entity.type
_entity.pdbx_description
1 polymer ?
#
loop_
_entity_poly.entity_id
_entity_poly.type
_entity_poly.pdbx_seq_one_letter_code
_entity_poly.pdbx_strand_id
1 'polypeptide(L)'
;MKAIQCELCGATDIVKDGDFFVCQSCGMKYTPENAKKMMVEGVVQVEGTVKVDNTQQIENFLSLARKAHDSDNEKEAEDYANKVLEIEPTNYEALYLKGIAAGWQTTGGNNRIPEAIDYFSQAIANCSEDANADELKKQIAEDISKLSLAMINLRCKNYIQFPSSENASSIVTEAANSIILTMKLILSCGVEPNKFKADAALVMNAAAVQAWKTIWSDYTDDKPLLPLGNGIMFQDYKTASSSDRSLYAIPSKYDWNRFTDRGDGCISVIEAAINIDDNDDEEDITRYENLIFIAEKVRDSCSIGYISGSQYVSAKWAKEYAFTDSAIAARNKKIAEWQSAKADSEQRIRQNRINKYWDAHQEERASLEASIKQLKEDLIKLKSDEQYSATKAKISSLSGEIEIKEKQLSALGILDRKAKKELKSEIESLRSEKIT
;
A
#
# COMPACT_ATOMS: atom_id res chain seq x y z
N MET A 1 -34.93 -79.08 -14.18
CA MET A 1 -34.26 -79.39 -12.90
C MET A 1 -32.87 -78.76 -12.96
N LYS A 2 -32.47 -77.94 -11.98
CA LYS A 2 -31.11 -77.39 -11.93
C LYS A 2 -30.13 -78.55 -11.74
N ALA A 3 -29.09 -78.63 -12.57
CA ALA A 3 -28.10 -79.70 -12.50
C ALA A 3 -27.24 -79.53 -11.24
N ILE A 4 -27.06 -80.60 -10.47
CA ILE A 4 -26.15 -80.61 -9.32
C ILE A 4 -24.73 -80.60 -9.87
N GLN A 5 -23.92 -79.65 -9.43
CA GLN A 5 -22.52 -79.53 -9.85
C GLN A 5 -21.62 -79.98 -8.70
N CYS A 6 -20.69 -80.90 -8.96
CA CYS A 6 -19.74 -81.38 -7.98
C CYS A 6 -18.87 -80.23 -7.45
N GLU A 7 -18.84 -80.01 -6.14
CA GLU A 7 -18.07 -78.90 -5.53
C GLU A 7 -16.56 -79.08 -5.70
N LEU A 8 -16.08 -80.32 -5.85
CA LEU A 8 -14.66 -80.62 -5.95
C LEU A 8 -14.08 -80.39 -7.36
N CYS A 9 -14.84 -80.71 -8.41
CA CYS A 9 -14.33 -80.70 -9.78
C CYS A 9 -15.22 -79.97 -10.80
N GLY A 10 -16.37 -79.45 -10.38
CA GLY A 10 -17.29 -78.73 -11.26
C GLY A 10 -18.05 -79.61 -12.26
N ALA A 11 -17.88 -80.95 -12.24
CA ALA A 11 -18.62 -81.83 -13.13
C ALA A 11 -20.09 -81.95 -12.70
N THR A 12 -21.00 -81.97 -13.67
CA THR A 12 -22.44 -82.08 -13.43
C THR A 12 -22.96 -83.51 -13.52
N ASP A 13 -22.08 -84.48 -13.80
CA ASP A 13 -22.42 -85.88 -13.95
C ASP A 13 -22.34 -86.61 -12.60
N ILE A 14 -23.46 -86.59 -11.88
CA ILE A 14 -23.63 -87.19 -10.56
C ILE A 14 -24.80 -88.18 -10.63
N VAL A 15 -24.51 -89.45 -10.39
CA VAL A 15 -25.50 -90.54 -10.42
C VAL A 15 -25.69 -91.14 -9.03
N LYS A 16 -26.88 -91.68 -8.77
CA LYS A 16 -27.20 -92.32 -7.50
C LYS A 16 -26.63 -93.75 -7.50
N ASP A 17 -25.78 -94.05 -6.53
CA ASP A 17 -25.19 -95.37 -6.28
C ASP A 17 -25.44 -95.76 -4.82
N GLY A 18 -26.42 -96.65 -4.62
CA GLY A 18 -26.92 -97.02 -3.29
C GLY A 18 -27.52 -95.82 -2.52
N ASP A 19 -27.01 -95.59 -1.32
CA ASP A 19 -27.45 -94.51 -0.42
C ASP A 19 -26.73 -93.16 -0.69
N PHE A 20 -25.84 -93.10 -1.68
CA PHE A 20 -25.05 -91.91 -2.01
C PHE A 20 -25.25 -91.46 -3.47
N PHE A 21 -24.95 -90.19 -3.72
CA PHE A 21 -24.83 -89.61 -5.05
C PHE A 21 -23.36 -89.44 -5.39
N VAL A 22 -22.88 -90.07 -6.46
CA VAL A 22 -21.45 -90.17 -6.77
C VAL A 22 -21.13 -89.43 -8.07
N CYS A 23 -20.19 -88.49 -7.99
CA CYS A 23 -19.66 -87.79 -9.16
C CYS A 23 -18.82 -88.75 -10.00
N GLN A 24 -19.17 -88.92 -11.27
CA GLN A 24 -18.49 -89.85 -12.17
C GLN A 24 -17.09 -89.38 -12.59
N SER A 25 -16.81 -88.07 -12.50
CA SER A 25 -15.51 -87.52 -12.91
C SER A 25 -14.43 -87.63 -11.83
N CYS A 26 -14.79 -87.52 -10.54
CA CYS A 26 -13.80 -87.53 -9.45
C CYS A 26 -14.08 -88.55 -8.33
N GLY A 27 -15.22 -89.25 -8.37
CA GLY A 27 -15.58 -90.26 -7.37
C GLY A 27 -16.11 -89.71 -6.04
N MET A 28 -16.28 -88.39 -5.90
CA MET A 28 -16.82 -87.78 -4.68
C MET A 28 -18.25 -88.24 -4.41
N LYS A 29 -18.54 -88.62 -3.17
CA LYS A 29 -19.85 -89.13 -2.72
C LYS A 29 -20.58 -88.09 -1.87
N TYR A 30 -21.83 -87.81 -2.21
CA TYR A 30 -22.73 -86.90 -1.50
C TYR A 30 -23.85 -87.71 -0.85
N THR A 31 -24.18 -87.38 0.39
CA THR A 31 -25.42 -87.88 1.00
C THR A 31 -26.62 -87.20 0.34
N PRO A 32 -27.83 -87.78 0.42
CA PRO A 32 -29.04 -87.16 -0.13
C PRO A 32 -29.33 -85.76 0.42
N GLU A 33 -28.99 -85.51 1.70
CA GLU A 33 -29.13 -84.20 2.31
C GLU A 33 -28.15 -83.17 1.74
N ASN A 34 -26.88 -83.55 1.56
CA ASN A 34 -25.88 -82.65 0.98
C ASN A 34 -26.18 -82.36 -0.49
N ALA A 35 -26.57 -83.37 -1.26
CA ALA A 35 -27.01 -83.19 -2.64
C ALA A 35 -28.22 -82.24 -2.74
N LYS A 36 -29.14 -82.27 -1.77
CA LYS A 36 -30.28 -81.35 -1.69
C LYS A 36 -29.86 -79.92 -1.36
N LYS A 37 -28.87 -79.71 -0.48
CA LYS A 37 -28.32 -78.38 -0.18
C LYS A 37 -27.65 -77.76 -1.41
N MET A 38 -26.92 -78.56 -2.19
CA MET A 38 -26.30 -78.15 -3.44
C MET A 38 -27.29 -77.71 -4.54
N MET A 39 -28.58 -78.06 -4.40
CA MET A 39 -29.64 -77.57 -5.30
C MET A 39 -30.24 -76.21 -4.86
N VAL A 40 -30.05 -75.81 -3.60
CA VAL A 40 -30.72 -74.66 -2.98
C VAL A 40 -29.82 -73.42 -2.91
N GLU A 41 -28.53 -73.60 -2.67
CA GLU A 41 -27.58 -72.49 -2.55
C GLU A 41 -26.90 -72.21 -3.90
N GLY A 42 -27.61 -71.52 -4.78
CA GLY A 42 -27.01 -70.86 -5.93
C GLY A 42 -26.09 -69.71 -5.47
N VAL A 43 -24.99 -69.50 -6.21
CA VAL A 43 -24.05 -68.39 -6.02
C VAL A 43 -24.81 -67.06 -5.90
N VAL A 44 -24.68 -66.38 -4.76
CA VAL A 44 -25.27 -65.05 -4.53
C VAL A 44 -24.48 -64.05 -5.36
N GLN A 45 -25.02 -63.61 -6.50
CA GLN A 45 -24.54 -62.42 -7.19
C GLN A 45 -24.89 -61.20 -6.33
N VAL A 46 -23.89 -60.61 -5.69
CA VAL A 46 -24.01 -59.30 -5.05
C VAL A 46 -23.81 -58.23 -6.14
N GLU A 47 -24.82 -58.07 -7.00
CA GLU A 47 -24.95 -56.87 -7.84
C GLU A 47 -25.65 -55.79 -7.00
N GLY A 48 -24.88 -55.14 -6.14
CA GLY A 48 -25.31 -53.96 -5.41
C GLY A 48 -24.16 -52.97 -5.34
N THR A 49 -24.33 -51.78 -5.93
CA THR A 49 -23.41 -50.67 -5.71
C THR A 49 -23.52 -50.24 -4.25
N VAL A 50 -22.55 -50.65 -3.43
CA VAL A 50 -22.41 -50.18 -2.05
C VAL A 50 -22.08 -48.70 -2.09
N LYS A 51 -23.07 -47.84 -1.87
CA LYS A 51 -22.82 -46.42 -1.58
C LYS A 51 -22.36 -46.33 -0.14
N VAL A 52 -21.06 -46.14 0.07
CA VAL A 52 -20.49 -45.86 1.38
C VAL A 52 -20.82 -44.40 1.71
N ASP A 53 -21.57 -44.18 2.79
CA ASP A 53 -21.84 -42.85 3.34
C ASP A 53 -20.64 -42.40 4.18
N ASN A 54 -19.88 -41.44 3.68
CA ASN A 54 -18.70 -40.89 4.35
C ASN A 54 -18.98 -39.54 5.03
N THR A 55 -20.24 -39.09 5.14
CA THR A 55 -20.56 -37.74 5.65
C THR A 55 -20.00 -37.47 7.04
N GLN A 56 -20.13 -38.41 7.98
CA GLN A 56 -19.58 -38.24 9.34
C GLN A 56 -18.04 -38.18 9.35
N GLN A 57 -17.40 -38.92 8.45
CA GLN A 57 -15.93 -38.93 8.34
C GLN A 57 -15.42 -37.61 7.78
N ILE A 58 -16.10 -37.08 6.75
CA ILE A 58 -15.82 -35.77 6.16
C ILE A 58 -15.94 -34.67 7.24
N GLU A 59 -17.05 -34.63 7.98
CA GLU A 59 -17.25 -33.63 9.03
C GLU A 59 -16.20 -33.71 10.14
N ASN A 60 -15.81 -34.93 10.52
CA ASN A 60 -14.75 -35.12 11.51
C ASN A 60 -13.40 -34.57 11.02
N PHE A 61 -13.02 -34.81 9.76
CA PHE A 61 -11.78 -34.28 9.20
C PHE A 61 -11.83 -32.77 9.00
N LEU A 62 -12.95 -32.20 8.55
CA LEU A 62 -13.13 -30.75 8.46
C LEU A 62 -13.02 -30.09 9.84
N SER A 63 -13.62 -30.67 10.88
CA SER A 63 -13.49 -30.17 12.26
C SER A 63 -12.04 -30.16 12.74
N LEU A 64 -11.26 -31.19 12.41
CA LEU A 64 -9.83 -31.26 12.75
C LEU A 64 -9.01 -30.25 11.96
N ALA A 65 -9.28 -30.07 10.67
CA ALA A 65 -8.63 -29.06 9.83
C ALA A 65 -8.87 -27.64 10.37
N ARG A 66 -10.12 -27.30 10.71
CA ARG A 66 -10.47 -26.00 11.33
C ARG A 66 -9.70 -25.76 12.63
N LYS A 67 -9.74 -26.73 13.55
CA LYS A 67 -9.01 -26.62 14.85
C LYS A 67 -7.50 -26.49 14.67
N ALA A 68 -6.92 -27.20 13.71
CA ALA A 68 -5.50 -27.11 13.42
C ALA A 68 -5.13 -25.72 12.87
N HIS A 69 -5.94 -25.18 11.95
CA HIS A 69 -5.78 -23.81 11.44
C HIS A 69 -5.92 -22.78 12.57
N ASP A 70 -6.98 -22.88 13.39
CA ASP A 70 -7.22 -22.00 14.54
C ASP A 70 -6.09 -22.06 15.60
N SER A 71 -5.27 -23.11 15.58
CA SER A 71 -4.13 -23.32 16.47
C SER A 71 -2.78 -23.02 15.80
N ASP A 72 -2.79 -22.33 14.64
CA ASP A 72 -1.61 -22.03 13.80
C ASP A 72 -0.81 -23.27 13.34
N ASN A 73 -1.41 -24.46 13.37
CA ASN A 73 -0.79 -25.71 12.89
C ASN A 73 -1.18 -25.98 11.43
N GLU A 74 -0.69 -25.12 10.54
CA GLU A 74 -1.11 -25.10 9.14
C GLU A 74 -0.75 -26.38 8.38
N LYS A 75 0.35 -27.04 8.74
CA LYS A 75 0.70 -28.32 8.14
C LYS A 75 -0.34 -29.40 8.45
N GLU A 76 -0.78 -29.48 9.71
CA GLU A 76 -1.81 -30.43 10.11
C GLU A 76 -3.19 -30.06 9.53
N ALA A 77 -3.50 -28.76 9.42
CA ALA A 77 -4.71 -28.28 8.75
C ALA A 77 -4.75 -28.73 7.28
N GLU A 78 -3.64 -28.55 6.55
CA GLU A 78 -3.48 -29.01 5.18
C GLU A 78 -3.63 -30.53 5.05
N ASP A 79 -3.02 -31.30 5.96
CA ASP A 79 -3.10 -32.77 5.97
C ASP A 79 -4.55 -33.28 6.18
N TYR A 80 -5.33 -32.66 7.06
CA TYR A 80 -6.74 -33.02 7.24
C TYR A 80 -7.63 -32.59 6.08
N ALA A 81 -7.38 -31.41 5.51
CA ALA A 81 -8.07 -30.97 4.30
C ALA A 81 -7.83 -31.94 3.13
N ASN A 82 -6.60 -32.42 2.96
CA ASN A 82 -6.27 -33.44 1.96
C ASN A 82 -7.09 -34.73 2.14
N LYS A 83 -7.26 -35.22 3.38
CA LYS A 83 -8.09 -36.42 3.65
C LYS A 83 -9.55 -36.24 3.24
N VAL A 84 -10.11 -35.04 3.37
CA VAL A 84 -11.46 -34.74 2.87
C VAL A 84 -11.47 -34.78 1.35
N LEU A 85 -10.49 -34.14 0.70
CA LEU A 85 -10.40 -34.08 -0.77
C LEU A 85 -10.15 -35.44 -1.42
N GLU A 86 -9.56 -36.40 -0.70
CA GLU A 86 -9.46 -37.80 -1.15
C GLU A 86 -10.82 -38.49 -1.22
N ILE A 87 -11.78 -38.11 -0.37
CA ILE A 87 -13.12 -38.66 -0.30
C ILE A 87 -14.08 -37.88 -1.20
N GLU A 88 -14.03 -36.55 -1.13
CA GLU A 88 -14.88 -35.61 -1.86
C GLU A 88 -14.00 -34.50 -2.47
N PRO A 89 -13.48 -34.69 -3.70
CA PRO A 89 -12.54 -33.75 -4.33
C PRO A 89 -13.08 -32.34 -4.57
N THR A 90 -14.41 -32.17 -4.57
CA THR A 90 -15.10 -30.89 -4.81
C THR A 90 -15.60 -30.25 -3.52
N ASN A 91 -15.22 -30.75 -2.34
CA ASN A 91 -15.65 -30.17 -1.08
C ASN A 91 -15.06 -28.76 -0.92
N TYR A 92 -15.91 -27.73 -1.04
CA TYR A 92 -15.46 -26.33 -1.09
C TYR A 92 -14.74 -25.91 0.21
N GLU A 93 -15.18 -26.42 1.36
CA GLU A 93 -14.60 -26.06 2.65
C GLU A 93 -13.20 -26.66 2.81
N ALA A 94 -13.01 -27.91 2.40
CA ALA A 94 -11.69 -28.53 2.37
C ALA A 94 -10.75 -27.83 1.37
N LEU A 95 -11.24 -27.42 0.20
CA LEU A 95 -10.46 -26.64 -0.76
C LEU A 95 -10.03 -25.30 -0.14
N TYR A 96 -10.94 -24.58 0.52
CA TYR A 96 -10.62 -23.34 1.22
C TYR A 96 -9.57 -23.56 2.33
N LEU A 97 -9.79 -24.54 3.22
CA LEU A 97 -8.89 -24.85 4.33
C LEU A 97 -7.50 -25.24 3.84
N LYS A 98 -7.41 -26.00 2.75
CA LYS A 98 -6.13 -26.32 2.11
C LYS A 98 -5.45 -25.08 1.57
N GLY A 99 -6.20 -24.19 0.91
CA GLY A 99 -5.68 -22.94 0.36
C GLY A 99 -5.08 -22.04 1.43
N ILE A 100 -5.82 -21.76 2.51
CA ILE A 100 -5.34 -20.89 3.58
C ILE A 100 -4.15 -21.48 4.33
N ALA A 101 -4.18 -22.79 4.61
CA ALA A 101 -3.08 -23.50 5.25
C ALA A 101 -1.81 -23.51 4.39
N ALA A 102 -1.93 -23.74 3.09
CA ALA A 102 -0.81 -23.63 2.16
C ALA A 102 -0.26 -22.20 2.14
N GLY A 103 -1.15 -21.21 2.08
CA GLY A 103 -0.81 -19.78 2.11
C GLY A 103 0.05 -19.40 3.31
N TRP A 104 -0.37 -19.76 4.53
CA TRP A 104 0.37 -19.43 5.76
C TRP A 104 1.69 -20.18 5.93
N GLN A 105 1.90 -21.27 5.20
CA GLN A 105 3.20 -21.94 5.10
C GLN A 105 4.17 -21.26 4.11
N THR A 106 3.81 -20.09 3.57
CA THR A 106 4.69 -19.27 2.74
C THR A 106 5.92 -18.81 3.51
N THR A 107 7.08 -18.87 2.85
CA THR A 107 8.35 -18.34 3.37
C THR A 107 9.06 -17.51 2.31
N GLY A 108 10.11 -16.77 2.69
CA GLY A 108 10.89 -15.98 1.74
C GLY A 108 11.54 -16.79 0.60
N GLY A 109 11.72 -18.11 0.77
CA GLY A 109 12.26 -19.02 -0.25
C GLY A 109 11.23 -19.95 -0.90
N ASN A 110 9.99 -19.97 -0.41
CA ASN A 110 8.91 -20.79 -0.95
C ASN A 110 7.57 -20.04 -0.85
N ASN A 111 7.17 -19.37 -1.93
CA ASN A 111 5.92 -18.63 -1.98
C ASN A 111 4.76 -19.54 -2.39
N ARG A 112 3.86 -19.83 -1.45
CA ARG A 112 2.67 -20.68 -1.65
C ARG A 112 1.37 -19.87 -1.77
N ILE A 113 1.41 -18.53 -1.73
CA ILE A 113 0.22 -17.70 -1.97
C ILE A 113 -0.41 -17.94 -3.36
N PRO A 114 0.36 -18.12 -4.46
CA PRO A 114 -0.23 -18.47 -5.75
C PRO A 114 -1.01 -19.80 -5.74
N GLU A 115 -0.53 -20.79 -4.98
CA GLU A 115 -1.19 -22.08 -4.75
C GLU A 115 -2.47 -21.88 -3.94
N ALA A 116 -2.44 -21.06 -2.88
CA ALA A 116 -3.62 -20.70 -2.10
C ALA A 116 -4.73 -20.10 -2.97
N ILE A 117 -4.39 -19.16 -3.87
CA ILE A 117 -5.35 -18.53 -4.79
C ILE A 117 -6.01 -19.55 -5.73
N ASP A 118 -5.26 -20.56 -6.17
CA ASP A 118 -5.80 -21.63 -7.01
C ASP A 118 -6.86 -22.43 -6.24
N TYR A 119 -6.55 -22.85 -5.01
CA TYR A 119 -7.51 -23.54 -4.16
C TYR A 119 -8.72 -22.68 -3.79
N PHE A 120 -8.53 -21.39 -3.54
CA PHE A 120 -9.64 -20.44 -3.32
C PHE A 120 -10.55 -20.32 -4.53
N SER A 121 -9.98 -20.30 -5.74
CA SER A 121 -10.75 -20.26 -6.98
C SER A 121 -11.59 -21.54 -7.14
N GLN A 122 -11.00 -22.70 -6.82
CA GLN A 122 -11.72 -23.97 -6.84
C GLN A 122 -12.80 -24.03 -5.76
N ALA A 123 -12.53 -23.55 -4.54
CA ALA A 123 -13.52 -23.50 -3.46
C ALA A 123 -14.75 -22.69 -3.87
N ILE A 124 -14.54 -21.50 -4.44
CA ILE A 124 -15.64 -20.65 -4.91
C ILE A 124 -16.43 -21.32 -6.04
N ALA A 125 -15.75 -21.96 -6.99
CA ALA A 125 -16.41 -22.65 -8.11
C ALA A 125 -17.25 -23.85 -7.67
N ASN A 126 -16.93 -24.48 -6.53
CA ASN A 126 -17.65 -25.64 -6.00
C ASN A 126 -18.58 -25.29 -4.82
N CYS A 127 -18.66 -24.03 -4.41
CA CYS A 127 -19.64 -23.57 -3.43
C CYS A 127 -21.00 -23.43 -4.12
N SER A 128 -22.02 -24.17 -3.69
CA SER A 128 -23.38 -24.07 -4.23
C SER A 128 -23.94 -22.65 -4.07
N GLU A 129 -24.78 -22.21 -5.03
CA GLU A 129 -25.34 -20.85 -5.13
C GLU A 129 -26.19 -20.36 -3.93
N ASP A 130 -26.43 -21.19 -2.91
CA ASP A 130 -27.16 -20.79 -1.70
C ASP A 130 -26.23 -20.15 -0.64
N ALA A 131 -26.57 -18.91 -0.25
CA ALA A 131 -26.19 -18.10 0.92
C ALA A 131 -24.70 -17.97 1.36
N ASN A 132 -23.85 -18.98 1.17
CA ASN A 132 -22.49 -19.04 1.70
C ASN A 132 -21.41 -18.58 0.71
N ALA A 133 -21.70 -18.49 -0.58
CA ALA A 133 -20.71 -18.11 -1.60
C ALA A 133 -20.19 -16.67 -1.41
N ASP A 134 -21.06 -15.74 -1.05
CA ASP A 134 -20.68 -14.34 -0.80
C ASP A 134 -19.87 -14.21 0.50
N GLU A 135 -20.16 -15.01 1.52
CA GLU A 135 -19.41 -15.01 2.77
C GLU A 135 -18.02 -15.63 2.59
N LEU A 136 -17.95 -16.77 1.89
CA LEU A 136 -16.68 -17.41 1.51
C LEU A 136 -15.80 -16.45 0.70
N LYS A 137 -16.39 -15.72 -0.25
CA LYS A 137 -15.69 -14.70 -1.04
C LYS A 137 -15.08 -13.62 -0.16
N LYS A 138 -15.84 -13.06 0.79
CA LYS A 138 -15.33 -12.06 1.74
C LYS A 138 -14.21 -12.62 2.59
N GLN A 139 -14.38 -13.82 3.15
CA GLN A 139 -13.38 -14.50 3.95
C GLN A 139 -12.06 -14.69 3.17
N ILE A 140 -12.14 -15.20 1.94
CA ILE A 140 -10.98 -15.36 1.05
C ILE A 140 -10.29 -14.02 0.78
N ALA A 141 -11.04 -12.94 0.56
CA ALA A 141 -10.45 -11.62 0.31
C ALA A 141 -9.74 -11.05 1.54
N GLU A 142 -10.31 -11.25 2.74
CA GLU A 142 -9.63 -10.91 4.00
C GLU A 142 -8.36 -11.73 4.19
N ASP A 143 -8.40 -13.02 3.94
CA ASP A 143 -7.25 -13.90 4.18
C ASP A 143 -6.12 -13.68 3.17
N ILE A 144 -6.42 -13.42 1.89
CA ILE A 144 -5.41 -13.01 0.92
C ILE A 144 -4.78 -11.67 1.30
N SER A 145 -5.56 -10.74 1.87
CA SER A 145 -5.03 -9.49 2.39
C SER A 145 -4.02 -9.75 3.52
N LYS A 146 -4.38 -10.60 4.49
CA LYS A 146 -3.51 -10.98 5.60
C LYS A 146 -2.23 -11.66 5.13
N LEU A 147 -2.33 -12.63 4.22
CA LEU A 147 -1.18 -13.36 3.65
C LEU A 147 -0.21 -12.42 2.92
N SER A 148 -0.75 -11.58 2.04
CA SER A 148 0.04 -10.60 1.27
C SER A 148 0.71 -9.57 2.19
N LEU A 149 -0.03 -9.04 3.17
CA LEU A 149 0.48 -8.10 4.14
C LEU A 149 1.55 -8.73 5.05
N ALA A 150 1.42 -10.01 5.42
CA ALA A 150 2.42 -10.74 6.18
C ALA A 150 3.75 -10.84 5.43
N MET A 151 3.72 -11.09 4.12
CA MET A 151 4.91 -11.12 3.27
C MET A 151 5.59 -9.74 3.16
N ILE A 152 4.81 -8.68 2.93
CA ILE A 152 5.34 -7.31 2.93
C ILE A 152 5.97 -6.99 4.28
N ASN A 153 5.32 -7.35 5.39
CA ASN A 153 5.85 -7.15 6.74
C ASN A 153 7.16 -7.92 6.99
N LEU A 154 7.28 -9.14 6.48
CA LEU A 154 8.52 -9.91 6.58
C LEU A 154 9.68 -9.17 5.89
N ARG A 155 9.46 -8.66 4.67
CA ARG A 155 10.46 -7.85 3.94
C ARG A 155 10.77 -6.55 4.67
N CYS A 156 9.74 -5.87 5.20
CA CYS A 156 9.89 -4.65 5.98
C CYS A 156 10.74 -4.87 7.23
N LYS A 157 10.48 -5.92 8.01
CA LYS A 157 11.28 -6.27 9.20
C LYS A 157 12.75 -6.52 8.86
N ASN A 158 13.01 -7.25 7.77
CA ASN A 158 14.36 -7.49 7.31
C ASN A 158 15.07 -6.19 6.89
N TYR A 159 14.38 -5.29 6.20
CA TYR A 159 14.92 -3.99 5.82
C TYR A 159 15.19 -3.07 7.01
N ILE A 160 14.31 -3.05 8.02
CA ILE A 160 14.53 -2.27 9.25
C ILE A 160 15.82 -2.73 9.95
N GLN A 161 16.02 -4.05 10.05
CA GLN A 161 17.20 -4.62 10.71
C GLN A 161 18.48 -4.45 9.87
N PHE A 162 18.36 -4.58 8.55
CA PHE A 162 19.48 -4.51 7.63
C PHE A 162 19.18 -3.56 6.45
N PRO A 163 19.20 -2.23 6.66
CA PRO A 163 18.84 -1.31 5.59
C PRO A 163 19.87 -1.37 4.46
N SER A 164 19.45 -1.78 3.28
CA SER A 164 20.25 -1.83 2.05
C SER A 164 19.35 -1.57 0.83
N SER A 165 19.94 -1.16 -0.29
CA SER A 165 19.21 -1.00 -1.55
C SER A 165 18.56 -2.32 -2.02
N GLU A 166 19.21 -3.46 -1.80
CA GLU A 166 18.67 -4.80 -2.10
C GLU A 166 17.44 -5.13 -1.25
N ASN A 167 17.49 -4.86 0.06
CA ASN A 167 16.36 -5.12 0.95
C ASN A 167 15.21 -4.13 0.70
N ALA A 168 15.50 -2.88 0.33
CA ALA A 168 14.50 -1.92 -0.15
C ALA A 168 13.82 -2.43 -1.43
N SER A 169 14.60 -2.84 -2.43
CA SER A 169 14.08 -3.42 -3.67
C SER A 169 13.22 -4.64 -3.41
N SER A 170 13.59 -5.49 -2.44
CA SER A 170 12.82 -6.66 -2.06
C SER A 170 11.42 -6.29 -1.53
N ILE A 171 11.28 -5.18 -0.80
CA ILE A 171 9.96 -4.67 -0.37
C ILE A 171 9.15 -4.21 -1.60
N VAL A 172 9.75 -3.39 -2.47
CA VAL A 172 9.07 -2.85 -3.66
C VAL A 172 8.58 -3.98 -4.56
N THR A 173 9.42 -4.99 -4.81
CA THR A 173 9.06 -6.16 -5.60
C THR A 173 7.96 -6.99 -4.92
N GLU A 174 8.03 -7.21 -3.61
CA GLU A 174 7.01 -7.96 -2.87
C GLU A 174 5.65 -7.25 -2.90
N ALA A 175 5.64 -5.92 -2.74
CA ALA A 175 4.44 -5.10 -2.83
C ALA A 175 3.81 -5.22 -4.23
N ALA A 176 4.60 -5.08 -5.30
CA ALA A 176 4.12 -5.24 -6.68
C ALA A 176 3.57 -6.65 -6.94
N ASN A 177 4.28 -7.70 -6.48
CA ASN A 177 3.82 -9.08 -6.60
C ASN A 177 2.50 -9.30 -5.84
N SER A 178 2.38 -8.74 -4.64
CA SER A 178 1.17 -8.83 -3.83
C SER A 178 -0.04 -8.16 -4.52
N ILE A 179 0.15 -7.01 -5.17
CA ILE A 179 -0.90 -6.38 -6.00
C ILE A 179 -1.31 -7.29 -7.16
N ILE A 180 -0.36 -7.93 -7.85
CA ILE A 180 -0.67 -8.86 -8.95
C ILE A 180 -1.51 -10.04 -8.43
N LEU A 181 -1.16 -10.57 -7.26
CA LEU A 181 -1.89 -11.66 -6.62
C LEU A 181 -3.31 -11.25 -6.20
N THR A 182 -3.48 -10.06 -5.61
CA THR A 182 -4.81 -9.53 -5.27
C THR A 182 -5.65 -9.26 -6.52
N MET A 183 -5.05 -8.75 -7.61
CA MET A 183 -5.72 -8.59 -8.91
C MET A 183 -6.15 -9.92 -9.52
N LYS A 184 -5.33 -10.98 -9.40
CA LYS A 184 -5.71 -12.32 -9.85
C LYS A 184 -6.96 -12.81 -9.12
N LEU A 185 -7.03 -12.61 -7.80
CA LEU A 185 -8.23 -12.94 -7.02
C LEU A 185 -9.46 -12.13 -7.47
N ILE A 186 -9.31 -10.81 -7.68
CA ILE A 186 -10.39 -9.96 -8.20
C ILE A 186 -10.93 -10.52 -9.53
N LEU A 187 -10.03 -10.86 -10.46
CA LEU A 187 -10.41 -11.39 -11.77
C LEU A 187 -11.06 -12.78 -11.70
N SER A 188 -10.57 -13.65 -10.81
CA SER A 188 -11.06 -15.03 -10.69
C SER A 188 -12.33 -15.14 -9.86
N CYS A 189 -12.55 -14.23 -8.92
CA CYS A 189 -13.56 -14.40 -7.86
C CYS A 189 -14.55 -13.22 -7.77
N GLY A 190 -14.24 -12.08 -8.40
CA GLY A 190 -15.04 -10.85 -8.32
C GLY A 190 -14.98 -10.15 -6.96
N VAL A 191 -13.95 -10.42 -6.15
CA VAL A 191 -13.83 -9.89 -4.78
C VAL A 191 -12.63 -8.97 -4.67
N GLU A 192 -12.85 -7.76 -4.18
CA GLU A 192 -11.80 -6.79 -3.89
C GLU A 192 -11.28 -6.92 -2.46
N PRO A 193 -9.97 -7.15 -2.26
CA PRO A 193 -9.35 -7.15 -0.95
C PRO A 193 -9.52 -5.80 -0.24
N ASN A 194 -10.15 -5.82 0.93
CA ASN A 194 -10.44 -4.60 1.68
C ASN A 194 -9.19 -4.10 2.41
N LYS A 195 -8.90 -2.79 2.34
CA LYS A 195 -7.82 -2.07 3.06
C LYS A 195 -6.37 -2.56 2.83
N PHE A 196 -6.16 -3.64 2.07
CA PHE A 196 -4.82 -4.19 1.82
C PHE A 196 -3.82 -3.13 1.34
N LYS A 197 -4.22 -2.29 0.38
CA LYS A 197 -3.36 -1.24 -0.18
C LYS A 197 -2.95 -0.21 0.88
N ALA A 198 -3.91 0.31 1.62
CA ALA A 198 -3.68 1.26 2.73
C ALA A 198 -2.74 0.66 3.80
N ASP A 199 -3.02 -0.56 4.25
CA ASP A 199 -2.22 -1.23 5.27
C ASP A 199 -0.78 -1.51 4.78
N ALA A 200 -0.64 -1.93 3.52
CA ALA A 200 0.66 -2.12 2.88
C ALA A 200 1.45 -0.80 2.80
N ALA A 201 0.82 0.27 2.34
CA ALA A 201 1.42 1.60 2.26
C ALA A 201 1.89 2.09 3.65
N LEU A 202 1.08 1.85 4.69
CA LEU A 202 1.40 2.22 6.07
C LEU A 202 2.64 1.48 6.58
N VAL A 203 2.70 0.15 6.43
CA VAL A 203 3.84 -0.64 6.93
C VAL A 203 5.13 -0.35 6.15
N MET A 204 5.04 -0.10 4.84
CA MET A 204 6.18 0.25 3.99
C MET A 204 6.77 1.60 4.39
N ASN A 205 5.93 2.63 4.54
CA ASN A 205 6.38 3.95 5.01
C ASN A 205 7.01 3.86 6.41
N ALA A 206 6.37 3.14 7.34
CA ALA A 206 6.91 2.93 8.68
C ALA A 206 8.28 2.23 8.67
N ALA A 207 8.49 1.26 7.76
CA ALA A 207 9.76 0.58 7.59
C ALA A 207 10.85 1.53 7.09
N ALA A 208 10.56 2.37 6.09
CA ALA A 208 11.49 3.36 5.58
C ALA A 208 11.89 4.38 6.66
N VAL A 209 10.94 4.91 7.42
CA VAL A 209 11.19 5.86 8.51
C VAL A 209 12.04 5.23 9.63
N GLN A 210 11.80 3.97 9.97
CA GLN A 210 12.60 3.26 10.98
C GLN A 210 14.01 2.95 10.47
N ALA A 211 14.14 2.46 9.25
CA ALA A 211 15.43 2.21 8.60
C ALA A 211 16.27 3.49 8.50
N TRP A 212 15.63 4.62 8.18
CA TRP A 212 16.28 5.93 8.08
C TRP A 212 17.01 6.33 9.37
N LYS A 213 16.45 6.03 10.55
CA LYS A 213 17.10 6.32 11.84
C LYS A 213 18.47 5.64 11.94
N THR A 214 18.54 4.36 11.60
CA THR A 214 19.79 3.60 11.56
C THR A 214 20.73 4.11 10.47
N ILE A 215 20.21 4.43 9.29
CA ILE A 215 21.01 4.97 8.17
C ILE A 215 21.68 6.30 8.55
N TRP A 216 20.91 7.20 9.17
CA TRP A 216 21.40 8.49 9.61
C TRP A 216 22.42 8.37 10.75
N SER A 217 22.15 7.51 11.74
CA SER A 217 23.07 7.22 12.84
C SER A 217 24.39 6.65 12.32
N ASP A 218 24.36 5.65 11.43
CA ASP A 218 25.56 5.07 10.80
C ASP A 218 26.40 6.11 10.05
N TYR A 219 25.75 7.06 9.38
CA TYR A 219 26.44 8.11 8.60
C TYR A 219 27.04 9.21 9.48
N THR A 220 26.41 9.50 10.61
CA THR A 220 26.77 10.62 11.47
C THR A 220 27.51 10.21 12.75
N ASP A 221 27.51 8.93 13.10
CA ASP A 221 27.96 8.44 14.41
C ASP A 221 27.29 9.23 15.56
N ASP A 222 26.00 9.53 15.37
CA ASP A 222 25.13 10.36 16.23
C ASP A 222 25.67 11.76 16.55
N LYS A 223 26.60 12.28 15.73
CA LYS A 223 27.20 13.61 15.89
C LYS A 223 26.63 14.61 14.88
N PRO A 224 26.66 15.91 15.19
CA PRO A 224 26.36 16.93 14.19
C PRO A 224 27.34 16.83 13.02
N LEU A 225 26.86 17.08 11.81
CA LEU A 225 27.73 17.23 10.63
C LEU A 225 28.67 18.42 10.81
N LEU A 226 29.91 18.27 10.33
CA LEU A 226 30.89 19.35 10.35
C LEU A 226 30.35 20.56 9.56
N PRO A 227 30.25 21.76 10.17
CA PRO A 227 29.71 22.94 9.51
C PRO A 227 30.73 23.51 8.51
N LEU A 228 30.77 22.93 7.32
CA LEU A 228 31.63 23.36 6.23
C LEU A 228 30.92 24.45 5.42
N GLY A 229 31.42 25.69 5.48
CA GLY A 229 30.87 26.81 4.73
C GLY A 229 30.83 26.58 3.21
N ASN A 230 29.95 27.29 2.50
CA ASN A 230 29.74 27.20 1.05
C ASN A 230 30.57 28.23 0.24
N GLY A 231 31.63 28.81 0.83
CA GLY A 231 32.36 29.93 0.22
C GLY A 231 33.25 29.53 -0.97
N ILE A 232 33.22 30.30 -2.05
CA ILE A 232 34.06 30.10 -3.25
C ILE A 232 35.52 30.59 -3.01
N MET A 233 35.76 31.31 -1.91
CA MET A 233 37.04 31.94 -1.58
C MET A 233 37.69 31.28 -0.36
N PHE A 234 38.99 30.99 -0.45
CA PHE A 234 39.81 30.31 0.57
C PHE A 234 39.82 30.94 1.97
N GLN A 235 39.27 32.15 2.16
CA GLN A 235 39.33 32.94 3.40
C GLN A 235 38.06 32.89 4.28
N ASP A 236 36.91 32.40 3.77
CA ASP A 236 35.64 32.43 4.52
C ASP A 236 35.22 31.06 5.09
N TYR A 237 36.09 30.05 5.00
CA TYR A 237 35.83 28.75 5.59
C TYR A 237 36.05 28.81 7.11
N LYS A 238 35.00 28.61 7.89
CA LYS A 238 35.14 28.06 9.25
C LYS A 238 35.75 26.67 9.12
N THR A 239 37.08 26.62 9.12
CA THR A 239 37.85 25.38 9.10
C THR A 239 37.79 24.78 10.50
N ALA A 240 37.36 23.51 10.58
CA ALA A 240 37.46 22.79 11.83
C ALA A 240 38.92 22.40 12.06
N SER A 241 39.41 22.74 13.25
CA SER A 241 40.74 22.38 13.71
C SER A 241 40.88 20.87 13.84
N SER A 242 42.11 20.36 13.80
CA SER A 242 42.36 18.91 13.98
C SER A 242 41.81 18.34 15.30
N SER A 243 41.64 19.18 16.33
CA SER A 243 41.02 18.84 17.61
C SER A 243 39.50 18.70 17.57
N ASP A 244 38.82 19.17 16.53
CA ASP A 244 37.36 19.12 16.41
C ASP A 244 36.84 17.75 15.96
N ARG A 245 37.73 16.78 15.69
CA ARG A 245 37.39 15.44 15.19
C ARG A 245 36.45 14.67 16.13
N SER A 246 36.52 14.92 17.44
CA SER A 246 35.65 14.24 18.41
C SER A 246 34.24 14.82 18.50
N LEU A 247 34.02 16.05 18.00
CA LEU A 247 32.78 16.80 18.19
C LEU A 247 31.81 16.67 17.01
N TYR A 248 32.30 16.27 15.84
CA TYR A 248 31.52 16.26 14.60
C TYR A 248 31.64 14.93 13.86
N ALA A 249 30.63 14.63 13.06
CA ALA A 249 30.65 13.56 12.08
C ALA A 249 31.63 13.89 10.94
N ILE A 250 32.51 12.94 10.61
CA ILE A 250 33.51 13.06 9.55
C ILE A 250 33.41 11.80 8.68
N PRO A 251 32.31 11.65 7.93
CA PRO A 251 32.06 10.47 7.11
C PRO A 251 33.12 10.35 6.01
N SER A 252 33.66 9.14 5.84
CA SER A 252 34.53 8.82 4.71
C SER A 252 33.73 8.74 3.40
N LYS A 253 34.42 8.62 2.26
CA LYS A 253 33.77 8.33 0.97
C LYS A 253 32.95 7.04 1.01
N TYR A 254 33.42 6.02 1.74
CA TYR A 254 32.70 4.76 1.90
C TYR A 254 31.38 4.97 2.66
N ASP A 255 31.44 5.70 3.77
CA ASP A 255 30.26 6.00 4.59
C ASP A 255 29.25 6.83 3.80
N TRP A 256 29.72 7.81 3.04
CA TRP A 256 28.88 8.64 2.19
C TRP A 256 28.20 7.83 1.07
N ASN A 257 28.93 7.00 0.34
CA ASN A 257 28.34 6.13 -0.68
C ASN A 257 27.29 5.17 -0.09
N ARG A 258 27.58 4.56 1.06
CA ARG A 258 26.65 3.68 1.75
C ARG A 258 25.42 4.44 2.23
N PHE A 259 25.59 5.67 2.74
CA PHE A 259 24.50 6.53 3.17
C PHE A 259 23.59 6.92 2.00
N THR A 260 24.15 7.36 0.87
CA THR A 260 23.37 7.78 -0.29
C THR A 260 22.59 6.62 -0.90
N ASP A 261 23.21 5.44 -1.05
CA ASP A 261 22.56 4.24 -1.57
C ASP A 261 21.39 3.79 -0.69
N ARG A 262 21.60 3.74 0.63
CA ARG A 262 20.55 3.36 1.58
C ARG A 262 19.44 4.41 1.68
N GLY A 263 19.78 5.70 1.58
CA GLY A 263 18.83 6.80 1.56
C GLY A 263 17.94 6.79 0.31
N ASP A 264 18.52 6.55 -0.86
CA ASP A 264 17.75 6.36 -2.10
C ASP A 264 16.88 5.07 -2.02
N GLY A 265 17.32 4.05 -1.28
CA GLY A 265 16.49 2.90 -0.91
C GLY A 265 15.28 3.25 -0.03
N CYS A 266 15.40 4.17 0.93
CA CYS A 266 14.24 4.65 1.69
C CYS A 266 13.26 5.39 0.78
N ILE A 267 13.77 6.24 -0.12
CA ILE A 267 12.97 6.98 -1.09
C ILE A 267 12.15 6.02 -1.95
N SER A 268 12.77 4.97 -2.50
CA SER A 268 12.05 4.02 -3.37
C SER A 268 10.95 3.23 -2.65
N VAL A 269 11.16 2.88 -1.37
CA VAL A 269 10.12 2.22 -0.55
C VAL A 269 8.94 3.17 -0.30
N ILE A 270 9.19 4.44 -0.02
CA ILE A 270 8.11 5.42 0.21
C ILE A 270 7.39 5.76 -1.10
N GLU A 271 8.10 5.92 -2.22
CA GLU A 271 7.46 6.08 -3.54
C GLU A 271 6.57 4.88 -3.87
N ALA A 272 7.02 3.65 -3.59
CA ALA A 272 6.20 2.45 -3.77
C ALA A 272 4.99 2.43 -2.82
N ALA A 273 5.11 2.96 -1.61
CA ALA A 273 4.01 3.08 -0.64
C ALA A 273 2.95 4.10 -1.09
N ILE A 274 3.34 5.18 -1.76
CA ILE A 274 2.39 6.13 -2.39
C ILE A 274 1.70 5.48 -3.59
N ASN A 275 2.45 4.72 -4.40
CA ASN A 275 1.89 4.14 -5.62
C ASN A 275 0.96 2.93 -5.39
N ILE A 276 1.02 2.27 -4.22
CA ILE A 276 0.17 1.11 -3.93
C ILE A 276 -1.25 1.51 -3.52
N ASP A 277 -1.43 2.67 -2.88
CA ASP A 277 -2.73 3.24 -2.53
C ASP A 277 -2.84 4.66 -3.08
N ASP A 278 -3.61 4.83 -4.15
CA ASP A 278 -3.79 6.09 -4.85
C ASP A 278 -4.91 6.96 -4.25
N ASN A 279 -5.58 6.50 -3.18
CA ASN A 279 -6.77 7.14 -2.62
C ASN A 279 -6.62 7.57 -1.15
N ASP A 280 -5.39 7.71 -0.64
CA ASP A 280 -5.11 8.00 0.77
C ASP A 280 -4.41 9.35 1.00
N ASP A 281 -4.95 10.41 0.38
CA ASP A 281 -4.43 11.78 0.40
C ASP A 281 -3.93 12.26 1.78
N GLU A 282 -4.60 11.89 2.88
CA GLU A 282 -4.24 12.31 4.24
C GLU A 282 -2.93 11.66 4.72
N GLU A 283 -2.78 10.35 4.50
CA GLU A 283 -1.56 9.59 4.77
C GLU A 283 -0.43 9.97 3.81
N ASP A 284 -0.77 10.23 2.55
CA ASP A 284 0.17 10.59 1.48
C ASP A 284 0.92 11.90 1.77
N ILE A 285 0.26 12.87 2.40
CA ILE A 285 0.92 14.09 2.89
C ILE A 285 2.14 13.75 3.75
N THR A 286 1.98 12.80 4.68
CA THR A 286 3.08 12.36 5.56
C THR A 286 4.17 11.66 4.76
N ARG A 287 3.81 10.85 3.75
CA ARG A 287 4.77 10.17 2.88
C ARG A 287 5.58 11.17 2.05
N TYR A 288 4.95 12.19 1.47
CA TYR A 288 5.65 13.27 0.77
C TYR A 288 6.56 14.08 1.69
N GLU A 289 6.15 14.36 2.93
CA GLU A 289 7.01 15.00 3.94
C GLU A 289 8.27 14.17 4.22
N ASN A 290 8.12 12.85 4.38
CA ASN A 290 9.24 11.95 4.58
C ASN A 290 10.17 11.89 3.35
N LEU A 291 9.62 11.82 2.14
CA LEU A 291 10.40 11.85 0.89
C LEU A 291 11.24 13.11 0.76
N ILE A 292 10.61 14.27 0.95
CA ILE A 292 11.27 15.58 0.88
C ILE A 292 12.39 15.64 1.93
N PHE A 293 12.09 15.31 3.18
CA PHE A 293 13.06 15.36 4.26
C PHE A 293 14.28 14.49 3.99
N ILE A 294 14.06 13.23 3.62
CA ILE A 294 15.16 12.28 3.33
C ILE A 294 15.97 12.77 2.13
N ALA A 295 15.31 13.17 1.05
CA ALA A 295 16.02 13.60 -0.15
C ALA A 295 16.81 14.89 0.05
N GLU A 296 16.32 15.84 0.85
CA GLU A 296 17.10 17.02 1.24
C GLU A 296 18.34 16.65 2.04
N LYS A 297 18.22 15.74 3.03
CA LYS A 297 19.36 15.25 3.81
C LYS A 297 20.38 14.53 2.94
N VAL A 298 19.93 13.71 2.00
CA VAL A 298 20.82 13.04 1.05
C VAL A 298 21.47 14.05 0.10
N ARG A 299 20.72 14.98 -0.48
CA ARG A 299 21.23 16.07 -1.35
C ARG A 299 22.36 16.86 -0.68
N ASP A 300 22.17 17.24 0.58
CA ASP A 300 23.07 18.13 1.30
C ASP A 300 24.25 17.39 1.98
N SER A 301 24.31 16.07 1.83
CA SER A 301 25.37 15.23 2.38
C SER A 301 26.67 15.27 1.58
N CYS A 302 27.77 14.90 2.23
CA CYS A 302 29.10 14.82 1.62
C CYS A 302 30.02 13.85 2.38
N SER A 303 31.16 13.48 1.79
CA SER A 303 32.28 12.92 2.55
C SER A 303 33.24 14.03 2.96
N ILE A 304 33.97 13.80 4.05
CA ILE A 304 34.94 14.74 4.59
C ILE A 304 36.34 14.15 4.52
N GLY A 305 37.24 14.88 3.87
CA GLY A 305 38.65 14.51 3.71
C GLY A 305 39.57 15.40 4.53
N TYR A 306 40.76 14.86 4.84
CA TYR A 306 41.83 15.60 5.51
C TYR A 306 42.79 16.20 4.49
N ILE A 307 42.97 17.52 4.55
CA ILE A 307 43.95 18.25 3.76
C ILE A 307 45.15 18.54 4.64
N SER A 308 46.26 17.87 4.35
CA SER A 308 47.54 18.06 5.03
C SER A 308 48.02 19.52 4.89
N GLY A 309 48.49 20.08 6.01
CA GLY A 309 49.08 21.41 6.04
C GLY A 309 50.49 21.44 5.46
N SER A 310 51.04 22.64 5.32
CA SER A 310 52.45 22.90 5.01
C SER A 310 53.07 23.80 6.08
N GLN A 311 54.34 24.17 5.93
CA GLN A 311 55.00 25.11 6.84
C GLN A 311 54.34 26.51 6.91
N TYR A 312 53.44 26.83 5.96
CA TYR A 312 52.75 28.12 5.89
C TYR A 312 51.22 28.02 6.02
N VAL A 313 50.66 26.80 6.04
CA VAL A 313 49.21 26.58 6.02
C VAL A 313 48.85 25.46 6.99
N SER A 314 47.95 25.73 7.94
CA SER A 314 47.47 24.70 8.86
C SER A 314 46.69 23.61 8.14
N ALA A 315 46.84 22.37 8.58
CA ALA A 315 46.01 21.27 8.11
C ALA A 315 44.53 21.51 8.44
N LYS A 316 43.63 21.00 7.60
CA LYS A 316 42.19 21.26 7.73
C LYS A 316 41.35 20.09 7.21
N TRP A 317 40.12 20.01 7.71
CA TRP A 317 39.07 19.15 7.15
C TRP A 317 38.26 19.90 6.11
N ALA A 318 37.86 19.24 5.02
CA ALA A 318 37.07 19.82 3.95
C ALA A 318 36.16 18.79 3.27
N LYS A 319 35.15 19.27 2.54
CA LYS A 319 34.31 18.41 1.69
C LYS A 319 35.22 17.76 0.64
N GLU A 320 35.21 16.44 0.58
CA GLU A 320 36.01 15.68 -0.38
C GLU A 320 35.14 15.22 -1.55
N TYR A 321 33.99 14.62 -1.26
CA TYR A 321 32.99 14.25 -2.25
C TYR A 321 31.61 14.79 -1.87
N ALA A 322 30.89 15.27 -2.87
CA ALA A 322 29.50 15.71 -2.77
C ALA A 322 28.80 15.45 -4.12
N PHE A 323 27.48 15.61 -4.17
CA PHE A 323 26.75 15.52 -5.42
C PHE A 323 27.21 16.60 -6.42
N THR A 324 27.24 16.25 -7.70
CA THR A 324 27.47 17.22 -8.78
C THR A 324 26.27 18.15 -8.91
N ASP A 325 26.47 19.34 -9.51
CA ASP A 325 25.37 20.28 -9.76
C ASP A 325 24.22 19.64 -10.55
N SER A 326 24.54 18.76 -11.49
CA SER A 326 23.54 18.00 -12.26
C SER A 326 22.75 17.03 -11.37
N ALA A 327 23.40 16.31 -10.47
CA ALA A 327 22.73 15.42 -9.53
C ALA A 327 21.88 16.18 -8.50
N ILE A 328 22.38 17.32 -8.02
CA ILE A 328 21.62 18.25 -7.15
C ILE A 328 20.38 18.76 -7.88
N ALA A 329 20.52 19.19 -9.15
CA ALA A 329 19.41 19.66 -9.95
C ALA A 329 18.35 18.57 -10.19
N ALA A 330 18.78 17.34 -10.50
CA ALA A 330 17.88 16.20 -10.66
C ALA A 330 17.09 15.91 -9.38
N ARG A 331 17.73 15.94 -8.21
CA ARG A 331 17.06 15.71 -6.92
C ARG A 331 16.17 16.88 -6.53
N ASN A 332 16.57 18.13 -6.78
CA ASN A 332 15.70 19.29 -6.56
C ASN A 332 14.44 19.25 -7.42
N LYS A 333 14.54 18.75 -8.67
CA LYS A 333 13.37 18.52 -9.52
C LYS A 333 12.40 17.53 -8.85
N LYS A 334 12.91 16.40 -8.33
CA LYS A 334 12.10 15.41 -7.61
C LYS A 334 11.44 15.98 -6.35
N ILE A 335 12.20 16.74 -5.55
CA ILE A 335 11.66 17.44 -4.37
C ILE A 335 10.54 18.40 -4.75
N ALA A 336 10.70 19.17 -5.83
CA ALA A 336 9.66 20.07 -6.32
C ALA A 336 8.41 19.33 -6.82
N GLU A 337 8.58 18.19 -7.51
CA GLU A 337 7.48 17.30 -7.90
C GLU A 337 6.68 16.84 -6.67
N TRP A 338 7.35 16.36 -5.62
CA TRP A 338 6.70 15.92 -4.38
C TRP A 338 6.06 17.07 -3.59
N GLN A 339 6.67 18.26 -3.57
CA GLN A 339 6.08 19.45 -2.96
C GLN A 339 4.76 19.84 -3.65
N SER A 340 4.72 19.77 -4.98
CA SER A 340 3.49 20.01 -5.74
C SER A 340 2.44 18.95 -5.43
N ALA A 341 2.82 17.67 -5.46
CA ALA A 341 1.89 16.57 -5.19
C ALA A 341 1.28 16.66 -3.77
N LYS A 342 2.11 17.00 -2.77
CA LYS A 342 1.64 17.27 -1.40
C LYS A 342 0.60 18.40 -1.36
N ALA A 343 0.88 19.53 -2.02
CA ALA A 343 -0.03 20.66 -2.06
C ALA A 343 -1.37 20.31 -2.74
N ASP A 344 -1.31 19.50 -3.80
CA ASP A 344 -2.50 19.00 -4.49
C ASP A 344 -3.33 18.08 -3.57
N SER A 345 -2.70 17.18 -2.80
CA SER A 345 -3.38 16.35 -1.79
C SER A 345 -4.05 17.21 -0.70
N GLU A 346 -3.34 18.20 -0.15
CA GLU A 346 -3.89 19.15 0.83
C GLU A 346 -5.12 19.90 0.28
N GLN A 347 -5.06 20.30 -0.99
CA GLN A 347 -6.17 20.95 -1.67
C GLN A 347 -7.37 20.01 -1.83
N ARG A 348 -7.15 18.75 -2.24
CA ARG A 348 -8.22 17.75 -2.37
C ARG A 348 -8.91 17.48 -1.04
N ILE A 349 -8.15 17.28 0.04
CA ILE A 349 -8.70 17.10 1.39
C ILE A 349 -9.55 18.30 1.81
N ARG A 350 -9.02 19.52 1.61
CA ARG A 350 -9.76 20.75 1.93
C ARG A 350 -11.06 20.83 1.12
N GLN A 351 -11.02 20.53 -0.17
CA GLN A 351 -12.20 20.55 -1.03
C GLN A 351 -13.23 19.51 -0.61
N ASN A 352 -12.79 18.30 -0.25
CA ASN A 352 -13.65 17.23 0.26
C ASN A 352 -14.34 17.65 1.57
N ARG A 353 -13.62 18.31 2.49
CA ARG A 353 -14.19 18.85 3.74
C ARG A 353 -15.24 19.94 3.46
N ILE A 354 -14.95 20.84 2.51
CA ILE A 354 -15.89 21.88 2.08
C ILE A 354 -17.15 21.26 1.47
N ASN A 355 -17.00 20.29 0.56
CA ASN A 355 -18.11 19.60 -0.08
C ASN A 355 -18.99 18.90 0.96
N LYS A 356 -18.38 18.11 1.86
CA LYS A 356 -19.09 17.41 2.93
C LYS A 356 -19.86 18.35 3.86
N TYR A 357 -19.27 19.51 4.19
CA TYR A 357 -19.98 20.54 4.96
C TYR A 357 -21.22 21.01 4.22
N TRP A 358 -21.09 21.42 2.96
CA TRP A 358 -22.19 21.97 2.19
C TRP A 358 -23.27 20.95 1.81
N ASP A 359 -22.91 19.67 1.66
CA ASP A 359 -23.87 18.58 1.47
C ASP A 359 -24.76 18.38 2.70
N ALA A 360 -24.23 18.64 3.90
CA ALA A 360 -24.99 18.62 5.15
C ALA A 360 -25.75 19.92 5.44
N HIS A 361 -25.42 21.03 4.76
CA HIS A 361 -25.95 22.38 5.01
C HIS A 361 -26.61 22.99 3.75
N GLN A 362 -27.42 22.19 3.04
CA GLN A 362 -28.01 22.61 1.76
C GLN A 362 -28.93 23.84 1.87
N GLU A 363 -29.71 23.93 2.95
CA GLU A 363 -30.61 25.08 3.18
C GLU A 363 -29.84 26.38 3.46
N GLU A 364 -28.82 26.30 4.33
CA GLU A 364 -27.93 27.43 4.62
C GLU A 364 -27.21 27.88 3.34
N ARG A 365 -26.71 26.92 2.55
CA ARG A 365 -26.08 27.19 1.25
C ARG A 365 -27.02 27.95 0.32
N ALA A 366 -28.26 27.48 0.16
CA ALA A 366 -29.25 28.13 -0.69
C ALA A 366 -29.57 29.55 -0.22
N SER A 367 -29.68 29.77 1.10
CA SER A 367 -29.91 31.09 1.69
C SER A 367 -28.74 32.06 1.42
N LEU A 368 -27.51 31.59 1.58
CA LEU A 368 -26.31 32.37 1.29
C LEU A 368 -26.17 32.66 -0.21
N GLU A 369 -26.44 31.68 -1.08
CA GLU A 369 -26.42 31.87 -2.53
C GLU A 369 -27.47 32.90 -2.98
N ALA A 370 -28.67 32.87 -2.40
CA ALA A 370 -29.70 33.89 -2.62
C ALA A 370 -29.26 35.27 -2.14
N SER A 371 -28.64 35.35 -0.95
CA SER A 371 -28.11 36.60 -0.39
C SER A 371 -26.99 37.18 -1.25
N ILE A 372 -26.07 36.33 -1.73
CA ILE A 372 -24.99 36.72 -2.64
C ILE A 372 -25.56 37.26 -3.95
N LYS A 373 -26.58 36.60 -4.50
CA LYS A 373 -27.26 37.05 -5.73
C LYS A 373 -27.89 38.43 -5.51
N GLN A 374 -28.63 38.61 -4.41
CA GLN A 374 -29.26 39.89 -4.08
C GLN A 374 -28.22 41.01 -3.93
N LEU A 375 -27.14 40.77 -3.18
CA LEU A 375 -26.06 41.74 -3.00
C LEU A 375 -25.37 42.12 -4.31
N LYS A 376 -25.21 41.16 -5.24
CA LYS A 376 -24.67 41.44 -6.59
C LYS A 376 -25.61 42.33 -7.39
N GLU A 377 -26.91 42.08 -7.34
CA GLU A 377 -27.93 42.92 -8.00
C GLU A 377 -27.97 44.33 -7.41
N ASP A 378 -27.92 44.45 -6.07
CA ASP A 378 -27.90 45.74 -5.38
C ASP A 378 -26.63 46.53 -5.71
N LEU A 379 -25.49 45.85 -5.83
CA LEU A 379 -24.22 46.46 -6.26
C LEU A 379 -24.28 46.95 -7.72
N ILE A 380 -24.97 46.22 -8.60
CA ILE A 380 -25.20 46.68 -9.98
C ILE A 380 -26.08 47.93 -9.98
N LYS A 381 -27.20 47.91 -9.25
CA LYS A 381 -28.12 49.06 -9.12
C LYS A 381 -27.39 50.29 -8.60
N LEU A 382 -26.62 50.15 -7.52
CA LEU A 382 -25.84 51.23 -6.93
C LEU A 382 -24.81 51.78 -7.94
N LYS A 383 -24.16 50.92 -8.73
CA LYS A 383 -23.21 51.38 -9.77
C LYS A 383 -23.88 52.08 -10.94
N SER A 384 -25.11 51.70 -11.28
CA SER A 384 -25.92 52.35 -12.33
C SER A 384 -26.65 53.61 -11.85
N ASP A 385 -26.66 53.85 -10.54
CA ASP A 385 -27.25 55.06 -9.97
C ASP A 385 -26.51 56.31 -10.47
N GLU A 386 -27.28 57.25 -11.01
CA GLU A 386 -26.76 58.46 -11.63
C GLU A 386 -26.04 59.36 -10.60
N GLN A 387 -26.53 59.38 -9.36
CA GLN A 387 -25.92 60.14 -8.26
C GLN A 387 -24.61 59.48 -7.82
N TYR A 388 -24.56 58.15 -7.71
CA TYR A 388 -23.33 57.42 -7.38
C TYR A 388 -22.26 57.61 -8.47
N SER A 389 -22.63 57.45 -9.74
CA SER A 389 -21.71 57.61 -10.87
C SER A 389 -21.22 59.06 -11.01
N ALA A 390 -22.09 60.06 -10.83
CA ALA A 390 -21.72 61.47 -10.82
C ALA A 390 -20.78 61.81 -9.65
N THR A 391 -21.09 61.31 -8.45
CA THR A 391 -20.24 61.51 -7.25
C THR A 391 -18.88 60.87 -7.45
N LYS A 392 -18.83 59.63 -7.97
CA LYS A 392 -17.58 58.93 -8.29
C LYS A 392 -16.76 59.67 -9.35
N ALA A 393 -17.40 60.17 -10.41
CA ALA A 393 -16.74 60.97 -11.44
C ALA A 393 -16.18 62.28 -10.85
N LYS A 394 -16.95 62.97 -10.00
CA LYS A 394 -16.50 64.18 -9.28
C LYS A 394 -15.28 63.90 -8.41
N ILE A 395 -15.32 62.84 -7.58
CA ILE A 395 -14.20 62.41 -6.74
C ILE A 395 -12.96 62.09 -7.59
N SER A 396 -13.14 61.44 -8.74
CA SER A 396 -12.04 61.13 -9.66
C SER A 396 -11.42 62.39 -10.28
N SER A 397 -12.26 63.35 -10.69
CA SER A 397 -11.80 64.66 -11.22
C SER A 397 -10.99 65.42 -10.18
N LEU A 398 -11.54 65.58 -8.96
CA LEU A 398 -10.87 66.26 -7.86
C LEU A 398 -9.53 65.58 -7.51
N SER A 399 -9.47 64.24 -7.59
CA SER A 399 -8.23 63.49 -7.35
C SER A 399 -7.17 63.78 -8.42
N GLY A 400 -7.55 63.85 -9.69
CA GLY A 400 -6.64 64.22 -10.78
C GLY A 400 -6.14 65.66 -10.66
N GLU A 401 -7.02 66.60 -10.29
CA GLU A 401 -6.65 67.99 -10.06
C GLU A 401 -5.67 68.16 -8.89
N ILE A 402 -5.90 67.44 -7.79
CA ILE A 402 -4.96 67.38 -6.66
C ILE A 402 -3.59 66.88 -7.13
N GLU A 403 -3.54 65.79 -7.89
CA GLU A 403 -2.28 65.21 -8.38
C GLU A 403 -1.51 66.19 -9.30
N ILE A 404 -2.21 66.90 -10.19
CA ILE A 404 -1.61 67.92 -11.05
C ILE A 404 -1.02 69.06 -10.19
N LYS A 405 -1.76 69.55 -9.20
CA LYS A 405 -1.29 70.63 -8.33
C LYS A 405 -0.15 70.19 -7.41
N GLU A 406 -0.14 68.94 -6.95
CA GLU A 406 0.97 68.36 -6.20
C GLU A 406 2.25 68.29 -7.04
N LYS A 407 2.14 67.92 -8.33
CA LYS A 407 3.27 67.97 -9.27
C LYS A 407 3.76 69.39 -9.55
N GLN A 408 2.84 70.37 -9.66
CA GLN A 408 3.22 71.78 -9.80
C GLN A 408 3.92 72.30 -8.54
N LEU A 409 3.43 71.93 -7.35
CA LEU A 409 4.02 72.33 -6.08
C LEU A 409 5.45 71.78 -5.90
N SER A 410 5.70 70.54 -6.34
CA SER A 410 7.03 69.91 -6.27
C SER A 410 8.02 70.48 -7.29
N ALA A 411 7.54 71.06 -8.40
CA ALA A 411 8.38 71.70 -9.42
C ALA A 411 8.84 73.13 -9.05
N LEU A 412 8.23 73.78 -8.05
CA LEU A 412 8.61 75.13 -7.63
C LEU A 412 9.90 75.18 -6.80
N GLY A 413 10.70 76.23 -6.99
CA GLY A 413 11.97 76.46 -6.29
C GLY A 413 11.81 76.94 -4.84
N ILE A 414 12.92 77.07 -4.11
CA ILE A 414 12.92 77.49 -2.69
C ILE A 414 12.51 78.98 -2.53
N LEU A 415 12.67 79.78 -3.58
CA LEU A 415 12.39 81.22 -3.59
C LEU A 415 10.92 81.55 -3.93
N ASP A 416 10.14 80.59 -4.46
CA ASP A 416 8.74 80.75 -4.86
C ASP A 416 7.75 80.61 -3.69
N ARG A 417 8.10 81.17 -2.52
CA ARG A 417 7.38 80.95 -1.26
C ARG A 417 5.89 81.32 -1.32
N LYS A 418 5.56 82.39 -2.05
CA LYS A 418 4.16 82.84 -2.20
C LYS A 418 3.34 81.84 -3.02
N ALA A 419 3.84 81.44 -4.18
CA ALA A 419 3.19 80.45 -5.06
C ALA A 419 3.06 79.07 -4.40
N LYS A 420 4.06 78.64 -3.61
CA LYS A 420 3.97 77.40 -2.81
C LYS A 420 2.89 77.44 -1.74
N LYS A 421 2.69 78.59 -1.08
CA LYS A 421 1.65 78.74 -0.06
C LYS A 421 0.26 78.70 -0.69
N GLU A 422 0.10 79.31 -1.86
CA GLU A 422 -1.14 79.35 -2.63
C GLU A 422 -1.55 77.95 -3.12
N LEU A 423 -0.65 77.22 -3.80
CA LEU A 423 -0.92 75.84 -4.25
C LEU A 423 -1.26 74.88 -3.10
N LYS A 424 -0.60 75.01 -1.93
CA LYS A 424 -0.93 74.21 -0.75
C LYS A 424 -2.35 74.46 -0.25
N SER A 425 -2.76 75.73 -0.21
CA SER A 425 -4.12 76.12 0.18
C SER A 425 -5.17 75.58 -0.79
N GLU A 426 -4.89 75.60 -2.09
CA GLU A 426 -5.78 75.05 -3.13
C GLU A 426 -5.91 73.52 -3.03
N ILE A 427 -4.81 72.81 -2.83
CA ILE A 427 -4.83 71.35 -2.60
C ILE A 427 -5.66 71.01 -1.36
N GLU A 428 -5.51 71.76 -0.28
CA GLU A 428 -6.26 71.54 0.96
C GLU A 428 -7.78 71.82 0.79
N SER A 429 -8.13 72.85 0.02
CA SER A 429 -9.51 73.13 -0.37
C SER A 429 -10.11 71.98 -1.20
N LEU A 430 -9.40 71.51 -2.23
CA LEU A 430 -9.86 70.40 -3.08
C LEU A 430 -9.99 69.08 -2.31
N ARG A 431 -9.09 68.83 -1.35
CA ARG A 431 -9.18 67.68 -0.45
C ARG A 431 -10.41 67.77 0.46
N SER A 432 -10.74 68.96 0.95
CA SER A 432 -11.92 69.20 1.77
C SER A 432 -13.22 69.00 0.97
N GLU A 433 -13.26 69.50 -0.27
CA GLU A 433 -14.39 69.29 -1.18
C GLU A 433 -14.56 67.82 -1.57
N LYS A 434 -13.47 67.06 -1.70
CA LYS A 434 -13.52 65.61 -2.01
C LYS A 434 -14.14 64.77 -0.88
N ILE A 435 -14.06 65.24 0.36
CA ILE A 435 -14.55 64.53 1.56
C ILE A 435 -16.03 64.86 1.84
N THR A 436 -16.54 65.96 1.28
CA THR A 436 -17.92 66.45 1.45
C THR A 436 -18.81 65.93 0.33
#